data_AF-A0A0B7N437-F1
#
_entry.id   AF-A0A0B7N437-F1
#
_cell.length_a   1.000
_cell.length_b   1.000
_cell.length_c   1.000
_cell.angle_alpha   90.00
_cell.angle_beta   90.00
_cell.angle_gamma   90.00
#
_symmetry.space_group_name_H-M   'P 1'
#
loop_
_entity.id
_entity.type
_entity.pdbx_description
1 polymer ?
#
loop_
_entity_poly.entity_id
_entity_poly.type
_entity_poly.pdbx_seq_one_letter_code
_entity_poly.pdbx_strand_id
1 'polypeptide(L)'
;MRYFTAKIFSGAIMHNTGNGQAIMVNTVEAYGRTKHVDGHREAFGRLKDTVVDTSLPPPINTKYPDVWPNSLQHADGTKLLIGTQVSNVLITSSMCLDARVKPYVGSINMSFRLSSTVDSLCVRLYLDSVCLEEALAILESPDTSCLSSFNMIYQLRQIRSK
;
A
#
# COMPACT_ATOMS: atom_id res chain seq x y z
N MET A 1 -13.73 -1.83 -3.04
CA MET A 1 -12.31 -2.26 -3.10
C MET A 1 -11.45 -1.83 -1.90
N ARG A 2 -11.50 -0.59 -1.37
CA ARG A 2 -10.64 -0.20 -0.23
C ARG A 2 -10.81 -1.10 1.01
N TYR A 3 -12.05 -1.40 1.39
CA TYR A 3 -12.34 -2.28 2.54
C TYR A 3 -11.84 -3.71 2.32
N PHE A 4 -12.05 -4.25 1.12
CA PHE A 4 -11.50 -5.55 0.70
C PHE A 4 -9.97 -5.57 0.86
N THR A 5 -9.26 -4.59 0.30
CA THR A 5 -7.81 -4.52 0.38
C THR A 5 -7.32 -4.36 1.82
N ALA A 6 -7.98 -3.50 2.60
CA ALA A 6 -7.66 -3.32 4.01
C ALA A 6 -7.83 -4.62 4.80
N LYS A 7 -8.87 -5.40 4.48
CA LYS A 7 -9.15 -6.66 5.15
C LYS A 7 -8.13 -7.74 4.78
N ILE A 8 -7.79 -7.90 3.51
CA ILE A 8 -6.77 -8.87 3.05
C ILE A 8 -5.43 -8.70 3.76
N PHE A 9 -4.98 -7.45 3.92
CA PHE A 9 -3.68 -7.16 4.51
C PHE A 9 -3.71 -7.03 6.03
N SER A 10 -4.88 -7.11 6.66
CA SER A 10 -4.97 -7.17 8.11
C SER A 10 -4.45 -8.52 8.60
N GLY A 11 -3.45 -8.51 9.47
CA GLY A 11 -2.77 -9.71 9.94
C GLY A 11 -1.78 -10.32 8.94
N ALA A 12 -1.60 -9.73 7.76
CA ALA A 12 -0.63 -10.23 6.78
C ALA A 12 0.80 -10.14 7.32
N ILE A 13 1.63 -11.11 7.00
CA ILE A 13 3.04 -11.12 7.38
C ILE A 13 3.91 -10.75 6.18
N MET A 14 4.80 -9.78 6.39
CA MET A 14 5.87 -9.45 5.46
C MET A 14 7.19 -9.95 6.05
N HIS A 15 7.87 -10.84 5.34
CA HIS A 15 9.15 -11.40 5.76
C HIS A 15 10.20 -11.14 4.69
N ASN A 16 11.25 -10.39 5.03
CA ASN A 16 12.40 -10.20 4.16
C ASN A 16 13.37 -11.37 4.36
N THR A 17 13.38 -12.30 3.41
CA THR A 17 14.23 -13.51 3.48
C THR A 17 15.72 -13.22 3.30
N GLY A 18 16.11 -12.03 2.85
CA GLY A 18 17.50 -11.63 2.67
C GLY A 18 18.17 -11.20 3.97
N ASN A 19 17.41 -10.63 4.92
CA ASN A 19 17.94 -10.12 6.18
C ASN A 19 17.25 -10.69 7.44
N GLY A 20 16.23 -11.54 7.27
CA GLY A 20 15.49 -12.20 8.35
C GLY A 20 14.49 -11.31 9.09
N GLN A 21 14.31 -10.05 8.69
CA GLN A 21 13.33 -9.17 9.31
C GLN A 21 11.91 -9.61 8.97
N ALA A 22 11.01 -9.55 9.94
CA ALA A 22 9.62 -9.94 9.73
C ALA A 22 8.67 -9.02 10.51
N ILE A 23 7.59 -8.59 9.86
CA ILE A 23 6.52 -7.82 10.49
C ILE A 23 5.16 -8.46 10.23
N MET A 24 4.26 -8.32 11.19
CA MET A 24 2.83 -8.46 10.97
C MET A 24 2.23 -7.08 10.71
N VAL A 25 1.47 -6.97 9.62
CA VAL A 25 0.73 -5.77 9.23
C VAL A 25 -0.58 -5.73 10.02
N ASN A 26 -0.76 -4.68 10.82
CA ASN A 26 -1.96 -4.51 11.62
C ASN A 26 -3.04 -3.76 10.83
N THR A 27 -2.63 -2.63 10.21
CA THR A 27 -3.53 -1.75 9.45
C THR A 27 -2.84 -1.24 8.20
N VAL A 28 -3.64 -1.06 7.15
CA VAL A 28 -3.22 -0.45 5.90
C VAL A 28 -4.20 0.62 5.45
N GLU A 29 -3.72 1.54 4.63
CA GLU A 29 -4.52 2.50 3.90
C GLU A 29 -4.37 2.23 2.40
N ALA A 30 -5.49 1.86 1.75
CA ALA A 30 -5.53 1.59 0.32
C ALA A 30 -6.01 2.83 -0.44
N TYR A 31 -5.21 3.31 -1.39
CA TYR A 31 -5.54 4.46 -2.23
C TYR A 31 -5.26 4.20 -3.71
N GLY A 32 -5.99 4.91 -4.56
CA GLY A 32 -5.85 4.80 -6.02
C GLY A 32 -4.65 5.60 -6.56
N ARG A 33 -4.20 5.26 -7.78
CA ARG A 33 -3.04 5.91 -8.41
C ARG A 33 -3.35 7.18 -9.21
N THR A 34 -4.60 7.39 -9.61
CA THR A 34 -4.96 8.50 -10.50
C THR A 34 -5.77 9.57 -9.76
N LYS A 35 -5.66 10.83 -10.20
CA LYS A 35 -6.32 11.98 -9.53
C LYS A 35 -7.84 11.85 -9.49
N HIS A 36 -8.41 11.15 -10.46
CA HIS A 36 -9.85 10.94 -10.56
C HIS A 36 -10.35 9.84 -9.61
N VAL A 37 -9.45 8.93 -9.22
CA VAL A 37 -9.74 7.84 -8.30
C VAL A 37 -9.40 8.23 -6.87
N ASP A 38 -8.31 8.98 -6.66
CA ASP A 38 -7.82 9.34 -5.32
C ASP A 38 -7.08 10.68 -5.27
N GLY A 39 -7.47 11.54 -4.33
CA GLY A 39 -6.80 12.81 -4.05
C GLY A 39 -5.48 12.63 -3.29
N HIS A 40 -5.31 11.53 -2.56
CA HIS A 40 -4.11 11.18 -1.79
C HIS A 40 -3.13 10.31 -2.58
N ARG A 41 -3.32 10.21 -3.90
CA ARG A 41 -2.45 9.44 -4.77
C ARG A 41 -0.99 9.86 -4.65
N GLU A 42 -0.15 8.92 -5.01
CA GLU A 42 1.28 9.17 -5.19
C GLU A 42 1.53 10.20 -6.30
N ALA A 43 2.55 11.04 -6.09
CA ALA A 43 3.06 11.92 -7.13
C ALA A 43 3.78 11.09 -8.20
N PHE A 44 3.69 11.52 -9.46
CA PHE A 44 4.39 10.90 -10.58
C PHE A 44 4.97 11.99 -11.48
N GLY A 45 6.03 11.68 -12.21
CA GLY A 45 6.62 12.57 -13.22
C GLY A 45 8.11 12.83 -13.00
N ARG A 46 8.60 13.93 -13.58
CA ARG A 46 9.98 14.39 -13.44
C ARG A 46 10.02 15.66 -12.59
N LEU A 47 10.96 15.73 -11.67
CA LEU A 47 11.26 16.91 -10.87
C LEU A 47 12.62 17.45 -11.30
N LYS A 48 12.63 18.58 -12.04
CA LYS A 48 13.77 19.34 -12.60
C LYS A 48 14.89 18.53 -13.31
N ASP A 49 15.46 17.50 -12.69
CA ASP A 49 16.49 16.61 -13.24
C ASP A 49 16.37 15.12 -12.80
N THR A 50 15.40 14.77 -11.94
CA THR A 50 15.19 13.40 -11.46
C THR A 50 13.78 12.90 -11.75
N VAL A 51 13.63 11.59 -11.98
CA VAL A 51 12.31 10.94 -12.00
C VAL A 51 11.88 10.76 -10.55
N VAL A 52 10.62 11.11 -10.24
CA VAL A 52 10.07 10.84 -8.92
C VAL A 52 10.00 9.33 -8.74
N ASP A 53 10.65 8.80 -7.70
CA ASP A 53 10.56 7.39 -7.38
C ASP A 53 9.10 7.02 -7.15
N THR A 54 8.69 5.89 -7.72
CA THR A 54 7.34 5.40 -7.55
C THR A 54 7.25 4.00 -7.00
N SER A 55 6.10 3.69 -6.42
CA SER A 55 5.76 2.33 -5.98
C SER A 55 5.32 1.39 -7.13
N LEU A 56 5.36 1.84 -8.38
CA LEU A 56 4.95 1.00 -9.51
C LEU A 56 5.77 -0.29 -9.54
N PRO A 57 5.14 -1.43 -9.86
CA PRO A 57 5.88 -2.66 -10.11
C PRO A 57 6.94 -2.43 -11.19
N PRO A 58 8.22 -2.76 -10.91
CA PRO A 58 9.28 -2.60 -11.89
C PRO A 58 9.04 -3.57 -13.06
N PRO A 59 9.47 -3.22 -14.29
CA PRO A 59 9.31 -4.05 -15.48
C PRO A 59 10.33 -5.21 -15.50
N ILE A 60 10.40 -5.97 -14.41
CA ILE A 60 11.25 -7.13 -14.21
C ILE A 60 10.39 -8.32 -13.78
N ASN A 61 10.89 -9.53 -14.01
CA ASN A 61 10.17 -10.72 -13.54
C ASN A 61 10.29 -10.84 -12.02
N THR A 62 9.17 -10.74 -11.32
CA THR A 62 9.09 -10.86 -9.85
C THR A 62 8.25 -12.08 -9.48
N LYS A 63 8.36 -12.53 -8.22
CA LYS A 63 7.54 -13.65 -7.72
C LYS A 63 6.03 -13.34 -7.76
N TYR A 64 5.69 -12.08 -7.47
CA TYR A 64 4.32 -11.62 -7.46
C TYR A 64 4.16 -10.62 -8.62
N PRO A 65 3.70 -11.08 -9.80
CA PRO A 65 3.43 -10.17 -10.91
C PRO A 65 2.53 -9.03 -10.46
N ASP A 66 2.85 -7.81 -10.89
CA ASP A 66 2.07 -6.61 -10.60
C ASP A 66 1.92 -6.21 -9.12
N VAL A 67 2.69 -6.84 -8.22
CA VAL A 67 2.73 -6.53 -6.79
C VAL A 67 4.16 -6.24 -6.36
N TRP A 68 4.37 -5.07 -5.75
CA TRP A 68 5.69 -4.57 -5.42
C TRP A 68 5.76 -3.99 -4.01
N PRO A 69 6.26 -4.76 -3.03
CA PRO A 69 6.62 -4.22 -1.72
C PRO A 69 7.78 -3.22 -1.88
N ASN A 70 7.61 -2.01 -1.36
CA ASN A 70 8.65 -0.98 -1.46
C ASN A 70 8.61 -0.04 -0.23
N SER A 71 9.74 0.60 0.04
CA SER A 71 9.83 1.74 0.95
C SER A 71 10.12 3.00 0.14
N LEU A 72 9.23 3.99 0.20
CA LEU A 72 9.40 5.25 -0.52
C LEU A 72 9.74 6.39 0.43
N GLN A 73 10.67 7.23 0.00
CA GLN A 73 11.02 8.44 0.72
C GLN A 73 10.00 9.56 0.43
N HIS A 74 9.35 10.04 1.48
CA HIS A 74 8.51 11.23 1.44
C HIS A 74 9.12 12.35 2.30
N ALA A 75 8.53 13.55 2.23
CA ALA A 75 8.98 14.72 2.99
C ALA A 75 8.92 14.50 4.52
N ASP A 76 7.97 13.69 4.99
CA ASP A 76 7.73 13.34 6.39
C ASP A 76 8.47 12.08 6.85
N GLY A 77 9.12 11.36 5.93
CA GLY A 77 9.92 10.17 6.23
C GLY A 77 9.74 9.05 5.21
N THR A 78 10.45 7.94 5.44
CA THR A 78 10.31 6.74 4.62
C THR A 78 9.04 5.99 5.01
N LYS A 79 8.23 5.62 4.01
CA LYS A 79 6.95 4.92 4.16
C LYS A 79 7.01 3.55 3.53
N LEU A 80 6.58 2.52 4.25
CA LEU A 80 6.47 1.16 3.74
C LEU A 80 5.11 0.94 3.09
N LEU A 81 5.10 0.39 1.89
CA LEU A 81 3.88 0.19 1.12
C LEU A 81 3.99 -1.04 0.19
N ILE A 82 2.86 -1.46 -0.33
CA ILE A 82 2.75 -2.44 -1.41
C ILE A 82 2.10 -1.71 -2.60
N GLY A 83 2.88 -1.51 -3.65
CA GLY A 83 2.39 -0.94 -4.90
C GLY A 83 1.83 -2.00 -5.83
N THR A 84 0.74 -1.66 -6.51
CA THR A 84 0.22 -2.42 -7.65
C THR A 84 0.10 -1.50 -8.86
N GLN A 85 -0.33 -2.06 -10.01
CA GLN A 85 -0.59 -1.27 -11.22
C GLN A 85 -1.73 -0.25 -11.04
N VAL A 86 -2.70 -0.54 -10.17
CA VAL A 86 -3.95 0.23 -10.07
C VAL A 86 -4.12 0.95 -8.74
N SER A 87 -3.43 0.51 -7.69
CA SER A 87 -3.55 1.05 -6.34
C SER A 87 -2.24 0.95 -5.56
N ASN A 88 -2.22 1.60 -4.42
CA ASN A 88 -1.17 1.47 -3.42
C ASN A 88 -1.80 1.04 -2.11
N VAL A 89 -1.03 0.30 -1.31
CA VAL A 89 -1.41 -0.11 0.03
C VAL A 89 -0.32 0.38 0.97
N LEU A 90 -0.57 1.50 1.64
CA LEU A 90 0.35 2.04 2.64
C LEU A 90 0.16 1.31 3.96
N ILE A 91 1.26 0.83 4.55
CA ILE A 91 1.21 0.24 5.87
C ILE A 91 1.21 1.36 6.89
N THR A 92 0.15 1.41 7.71
CA THR A 92 -0.07 2.47 8.71
C THR A 92 0.08 1.98 10.14
N SER A 93 0.17 0.66 10.35
CA SER A 93 0.55 0.06 11.62
C SER A 93 1.10 -1.34 11.40
N SER A 94 2.14 -1.71 12.14
CA SER A 94 2.68 -3.06 12.14
C SER A 94 3.32 -3.42 13.49
N MET A 95 3.61 -4.70 13.68
CA MET A 95 4.47 -5.16 14.77
C MET A 95 5.60 -6.04 14.25
N CYS A 96 6.78 -5.94 14.86
CA CYS A 96 7.90 -6.84 14.56
C CYS A 96 7.62 -8.23 15.12
N LEU A 97 7.98 -9.24 14.34
CA LEU A 97 7.96 -10.65 14.73
C LEU A 97 9.37 -11.17 15.04
N ASP A 98 10.38 -10.48 14.53
CA ASP A 98 11.81 -10.78 14.67
C ASP A 98 12.47 -10.12 15.90
N ALA A 99 11.81 -9.13 16.51
CA ALA A 99 12.34 -8.40 17.66
C ALA A 99 11.25 -8.08 18.70
N ARG A 100 11.62 -8.08 19.98
CA ARG A 100 10.76 -7.62 21.08
C ARG A 100 10.75 -6.09 21.17
N VAL A 101 10.01 -5.46 20.26
CA VAL A 101 9.78 -4.02 20.24
C VAL A 101 8.28 -3.72 20.29
N LYS A 102 7.92 -2.50 20.72
CA LYS A 102 6.52 -2.08 20.67
C LYS A 102 6.04 -1.99 19.21
N PRO A 103 4.75 -2.23 18.93
CA PRO A 103 4.19 -2.01 17.61
C PRO A 103 4.41 -0.57 17.12
N TYR A 104 4.63 -0.43 15.82
CA TYR A 104 4.72 0.85 15.15
C TYR A 104 3.32 1.29 14.74
N VAL A 105 2.92 2.49 15.17
CA VAL A 105 1.66 3.12 14.77
C VAL A 105 1.98 4.40 14.00
N GLY A 106 1.43 4.50 12.81
CA GLY A 106 1.77 5.51 11.81
C GLY A 106 2.57 4.90 10.64
N SER A 107 2.58 5.62 9.53
CA SER A 107 3.26 5.21 8.30
C SER A 107 4.76 5.51 8.27
N ILE A 108 5.25 6.24 9.27
CA ILE A 108 6.65 6.68 9.39
C ILE A 108 7.35 5.92 10.53
N ASN A 109 8.66 5.75 10.42
CA ASN A 109 9.52 5.11 11.43
C ASN A 109 9.36 3.59 11.61
N MET A 110 9.14 2.86 10.52
CA MET A 110 9.19 1.40 10.54
C MET A 110 10.65 0.91 10.54
N SER A 111 10.94 -0.10 11.37
CA SER A 111 12.23 -0.81 11.38
C SER A 111 12.43 -1.69 10.14
N PHE A 112 11.33 -2.19 9.59
CA PHE A 112 11.29 -2.94 8.34
C PHE A 112 11.37 -1.97 7.16
N ARG A 113 12.56 -1.83 6.57
CA ARG A 113 12.83 -0.94 5.43
C ARG A 113 13.39 -1.73 4.26
N LEU A 114 12.89 -1.41 3.08
CA LEU A 114 13.34 -1.98 1.81
C LEU A 114 14.20 -0.93 1.11
N SER A 115 15.52 -1.01 1.28
CA SER A 115 16.44 0.02 0.81
C SER A 115 16.95 -0.24 -0.61
N SER A 116 16.71 -1.44 -1.13
CA SER A 116 17.14 -1.84 -2.46
C SER A 116 16.09 -2.71 -3.17
N THR A 117 16.20 -2.82 -4.49
CA THR A 117 15.39 -3.76 -5.28
C THR A 117 15.57 -5.21 -4.80
N VAL A 118 16.78 -5.55 -4.33
CA VAL A 118 17.06 -6.90 -3.79
C VAL A 118 16.23 -7.16 -2.55
N ASP A 119 16.13 -6.18 -1.63
CA ASP A 119 15.29 -6.31 -0.44
C ASP A 119 13.83 -6.57 -0.83
N SER A 120 13.27 -5.79 -1.75
CA SER A 120 11.91 -5.97 -2.25
C SER A 120 11.68 -7.34 -2.89
N LEU A 121 12.67 -7.86 -3.65
CA LEU A 121 12.60 -9.21 -4.24
C LEU A 121 12.68 -10.32 -3.18
N CYS A 122 13.36 -10.08 -2.06
CA CYS A 122 13.45 -10.99 -0.94
C CYS A 122 12.20 -11.01 -0.05
N VAL A 123 11.29 -10.05 -0.20
CA VAL A 123 10.03 -10.02 0.57
C VAL A 123 9.11 -11.16 0.17
N ARG A 124 8.64 -11.90 1.18
CA ARG A 124 7.54 -12.86 1.08
C ARG A 124 6.33 -12.25 1.77
N LEU A 125 5.20 -12.27 1.07
CA LEU A 125 3.91 -11.86 1.60
C LEU A 125 3.13 -13.12 1.97
N TYR A 126 2.65 -13.18 3.20
CA TYR A 126 1.76 -14.23 3.70
C TYR A 126 0.45 -13.56 4.11
N LEU A 127 -0.66 -14.06 3.60
CA LEU A 127 -1.99 -13.57 3.91
C LEU A 127 -2.62 -14.46 4.97
N ASP A 128 -3.34 -13.85 5.90
CA ASP A 128 -4.16 -14.60 6.84
C ASP A 128 -5.38 -15.19 6.11
N SER A 129 -5.58 -16.49 6.22
CA SER A 129 -6.64 -17.19 5.47
C SER A 129 -8.03 -16.74 5.89
N VAL A 130 -8.24 -16.48 7.19
CA VAL A 130 -9.52 -16.02 7.71
C VAL A 130 -9.82 -14.62 7.18
N CYS A 131 -8.85 -13.70 7.24
CA CYS A 131 -9.02 -12.36 6.68
C CYS A 131 -9.22 -12.36 5.17
N LEU A 132 -8.61 -13.31 4.44
CA LEU A 132 -8.86 -13.47 3.01
C LEU A 132 -10.30 -13.92 2.72
N GLU A 133 -10.80 -14.93 3.45
CA GLU A 133 -12.18 -15.40 3.32
C GLU A 133 -13.19 -14.29 3.66
N GLU A 134 -12.97 -13.57 4.76
CA GLU A 134 -13.80 -12.43 5.15
C GLU A 134 -13.74 -11.30 4.12
N ALA A 135 -12.57 -11.04 3.52
CA ALA A 135 -12.45 -10.08 2.44
C ALA A 135 -13.24 -10.51 1.19
N LEU A 136 -13.19 -11.78 0.82
CA LEU A 136 -13.98 -12.29 -0.32
C LEU A 136 -15.47 -12.11 -0.07
N ALA A 137 -15.95 -12.36 1.15
CA ALA A 137 -17.36 -12.08 1.51
C ALA A 137 -17.71 -10.57 1.40
N ILE A 138 -16.78 -9.67 1.75
CA ILE A 138 -16.96 -8.21 1.53
C ILE A 138 -17.15 -7.90 0.05
N LEU A 139 -16.44 -8.57 -0.85
CA LEU A 139 -16.52 -8.33 -2.29
C LEU A 139 -17.89 -8.72 -2.87
N GLU A 140 -18.54 -9.74 -2.30
CA GLU A 140 -19.87 -10.21 -2.72
C GLU A 140 -21.00 -9.28 -2.27
N SER A 141 -20.74 -8.37 -1.32
CA SER A 141 -21.73 -7.42 -0.83
C SER A 141 -21.87 -6.19 -1.76
N PRO A 142 -23.07 -5.90 -2.29
CA PRO A 142 -23.30 -4.77 -3.19
C PRO A 142 -22.94 -3.41 -2.59
N ASP A 143 -23.11 -3.26 -1.27
CA ASP A 143 -22.91 -2.00 -0.54
C ASP A 143 -21.42 -1.59 -0.45
N THR A 144 -20.49 -2.51 -0.74
CA THR A 144 -19.04 -2.27 -0.62
C THR A 144 -18.39 -1.83 -1.94
N SER A 145 -19.17 -1.87 -3.04
CA SER A 145 -18.76 -1.48 -4.39
C SER A 145 -18.74 0.04 -4.59
N CYS A 146 -19.58 0.79 -3.86
CA CYS A 146 -19.71 2.23 -4.00
C CYS A 146 -18.78 2.98 -3.04
N LEU A 147 -17.59 3.35 -3.53
CA LEU A 147 -16.66 4.20 -2.78
C LEU A 147 -17.00 5.68 -3.01
N SER A 148 -17.77 6.23 -2.08
CA SER A 148 -17.87 7.68 -1.79
C SER A 148 -18.49 8.58 -2.87
N SER A 149 -19.64 9.17 -2.54
CA SER A 149 -20.30 10.26 -3.29
C SER A 149 -19.56 11.61 -3.23
N PHE A 150 -18.42 11.71 -2.52
CA PHE A 150 -17.65 12.96 -2.44
C PHE A 150 -17.13 13.44 -3.80
N ASN A 151 -16.81 12.53 -4.72
CA ASN A 151 -16.42 12.89 -6.08
C ASN A 151 -17.56 13.59 -6.85
N MET A 152 -18.83 13.31 -6.50
CA MET A 152 -19.98 13.96 -7.13
C MET A 152 -20.04 15.45 -6.77
N ILE A 153 -19.75 15.84 -5.52
CA ILE A 153 -19.72 17.25 -5.12
C ILE A 153 -18.56 18.00 -5.77
N TYR A 154 -17.37 17.38 -5.89
CA TYR A 154 -16.25 17.99 -6.61
C TYR A 154 -16.54 18.16 -8.11
N GLN A 155 -17.16 17.16 -8.75
CA GLN A 155 -17.62 17.28 -10.15
C GLN A 155 -18.67 18.38 -10.33
N LEU A 156 -19.62 18.52 -9.40
CA LEU A 156 -20.63 19.58 -9.42
C LEU A 156 -20.02 20.99 -9.22
N ARG A 157 -18.98 21.12 -8.41
CA ARG A 157 -18.23 22.39 -8.26
C ARG A 157 -17.52 22.79 -9.55
N GLN A 158 -17.00 21.82 -10.30
CA GLN A 158 -16.29 22.07 -11.55
C GLN A 158 -17.21 22.59 -12.67
N ILE A 159 -18.51 22.25 -12.65
CA ILE A 159 -19.51 22.78 -13.58
C ILE A 159 -19.88 24.24 -13.25
N ARG A 160 -19.65 24.71 -12.02
CA ARG A 160 -20.03 26.05 -11.55
C ARG A 160 -18.94 27.12 -11.72
N SER A 161 -17.69 26.74 -11.93
CA SER A 161 -16.62 27.68 -12.28
C SER A 161 -16.51 27.78 -13.80
N LYS A 162 -17.18 28.79 -14.37
CA LYS A 162 -16.84 29.39 -15.66
C LYS A 162 -15.84 30.51 -15.45
#